data_AF-A0A1G6AFM6-F1
#
_entry.id   AF-A0A1G6AFM6-F1
#
_cell.length_a   1.000
_cell.length_b   1.000
_cell.length_c   1.000
_cell.angle_alpha   90.00
_cell.angle_beta   90.00
_cell.angle_gamma   90.00
#
_symmetry.space_group_name_H-M   'P 1'
#
loop_
_entity.id
_entity.type
_entity.pdbx_description
1 polymer ?
#
loop_
_entity_poly.entity_id
_entity_poly.type
_entity_poly.pdbx_seq_one_letter_code
_entity_poly.pdbx_strand_id
1 'polypeptide(L)'
;MIRRSKDEQGIDIICEGNGIDPDVDYELTMMMFEHHSRSVVAGKMLSSIVKLANPDKVKRQMRKDFLWVVNQPISESKEIQRRLLWQVSEYEWLIEPRDYILEGMKDYGNSGPIYHKIITDYYLRKDRKTVDQLAKELGFSRASIENKKREAIKLFGIMMYRYAYEKEQEDAEKENNTHN
;
A
#
# COMPACT_ATOMS: atom_id res chain seq x y z
N MET A 1 -0.47 10.30 24.65
CA MET A 1 -0.37 10.77 23.25
C MET A 1 0.97 10.27 22.70
N ILE A 2 0.97 9.37 21.70
CA ILE A 2 2.22 8.88 21.10
C ILE A 2 2.82 10.03 20.29
N ARG A 3 4.06 10.42 20.58
CA ARG A 3 4.74 11.52 19.87
C ARG A 3 5.13 11.03 18.48
N ARG A 4 4.48 11.56 17.42
CA ARG A 4 4.86 11.32 16.02
C ARG A 4 6.27 11.84 15.75
N SER A 5 7.07 11.08 15.00
CA SER A 5 8.42 11.50 14.61
C SER A 5 8.37 12.63 13.58
N LYS A 6 9.51 13.27 13.28
CA LYS A 6 9.58 14.25 12.19
C LYS A 6 9.28 13.63 10.83
N ASP A 7 9.71 12.39 10.61
CA ASP A 7 9.44 11.67 9.36
C ASP A 7 7.95 11.36 9.26
N GLU A 8 7.32 10.90 10.36
CA GLU A 8 5.88 10.61 10.41
C GLU A 8 5.06 11.87 10.13
N GLN A 9 5.44 13.02 10.70
CA GLN A 9 4.81 14.30 10.41
C GLN A 9 4.96 14.72 8.94
N GLY A 10 6.14 14.49 8.34
CA GLY A 10 6.35 14.77 6.92
C GLY A 10 5.47 13.91 6.02
N ILE A 11 5.30 12.63 6.36
CA ILE A 11 4.41 11.72 5.64
C ILE A 11 2.95 12.13 5.82
N ASP A 12 2.54 12.49 7.05
CA ASP A 12 1.18 12.96 7.33
C ASP A 12 0.82 14.19 6.47
N ILE A 13 1.74 15.16 6.32
CA ILE A 13 1.56 16.33 5.44
C ILE A 13 1.37 15.91 3.98
N ILE A 14 2.10 14.89 3.51
CA ILE A 14 1.93 14.37 2.14
C ILE A 14 0.54 13.74 1.98
N CYS A 15 0.07 12.96 2.95
CA CYS A 15 -1.28 12.39 2.91
C CYS A 15 -2.35 13.48 2.87
N GLU A 16 -2.28 14.44 3.79
CA GLU A 16 -3.22 15.57 3.88
C GLU A 16 -3.22 16.43 2.61
N GLY A 17 -2.04 16.66 2.02
CA GLY A 17 -1.89 17.39 0.76
C GLY A 17 -2.53 16.69 -0.45
N ASN A 18 -2.78 15.38 -0.36
CA ASN A 18 -3.53 14.59 -1.35
C ASN A 18 -4.99 14.35 -0.93
N GLY A 19 -5.47 15.00 0.13
CA GLY A 19 -6.84 14.85 0.63
C GLY A 19 -7.09 13.54 1.37
N ILE A 20 -6.04 12.87 1.85
CA ILE A 20 -6.13 11.58 2.54
C ILE A 20 -5.80 11.76 4.02
N ASP A 21 -6.68 11.26 4.89
CA ASP A 21 -6.41 11.20 6.32
C ASP A 21 -5.26 10.17 6.57
N PRO A 22 -4.16 10.57 7.22
CA PRO A 22 -3.01 9.68 7.44
C PRO A 22 -3.32 8.43 8.26
N ASP A 23 -4.28 8.50 9.19
CA ASP A 23 -4.69 7.36 9.99
C ASP A 23 -5.58 6.41 9.17
N VAL A 24 -6.38 6.95 8.23
CA VAL A 24 -7.11 6.16 7.24
C VAL A 24 -6.17 5.41 6.31
N ASP A 25 -5.16 6.10 5.76
CA ASP A 25 -4.14 5.50 4.89
C ASP A 25 -3.40 4.36 5.59
N TYR A 26 -3.00 4.57 6.84
CA TYR A 26 -2.39 3.54 7.67
C TYR A 26 -3.29 2.32 7.83
N GLU A 27 -4.57 2.52 8.19
CA GLU A 27 -5.52 1.43 8.42
C GLU A 27 -5.76 0.59 7.15
N LEU A 28 -6.01 1.24 6.01
CA LEU A 28 -6.29 0.55 4.75
C LEU A 28 -5.06 -0.22 4.26
N THR A 29 -3.87 0.40 4.34
CA THR A 29 -2.62 -0.24 3.94
C THR A 29 -2.26 -1.42 4.84
N MET A 30 -2.52 -1.31 6.14
CA MET A 30 -2.39 -2.44 7.07
C MET A 30 -3.30 -3.61 6.69
N MET A 31 -4.56 -3.34 6.33
CA MET A 31 -5.48 -4.40 5.87
C MET A 31 -4.95 -5.10 4.62
N MET A 32 -4.38 -4.37 3.67
CA MET A 32 -3.76 -4.95 2.47
C MET A 32 -2.61 -5.92 2.84
N PHE A 33 -1.71 -5.52 3.74
CA PHE A 33 -0.62 -6.39 4.18
C PHE A 33 -1.10 -7.61 4.96
N GLU A 34 -2.15 -7.48 5.78
CA GLU A 34 -2.77 -8.61 6.47
C GLU A 34 -3.36 -9.63 5.49
N HIS A 35 -4.01 -9.16 4.43
CA HIS A 35 -4.54 -10.01 3.38
C HIS A 35 -3.42 -10.73 2.61
N HIS A 36 -2.39 -10.00 2.15
CA HIS A 36 -1.21 -10.59 1.50
C HIS A 36 -0.58 -11.70 2.37
N SER A 37 -0.38 -11.39 3.64
CA SER A 37 0.12 -12.32 4.65
C SER A 37 -0.70 -13.61 4.73
N ARG A 38 -2.02 -13.52 4.77
CA ARG A 38 -2.92 -14.69 4.81
C ARG A 38 -2.83 -15.50 3.53
N SER A 39 -2.78 -14.85 2.37
CA SER A 39 -2.70 -15.50 1.06
C SER A 39 -1.38 -16.25 0.86
N VAL A 40 -0.25 -15.65 1.27
CA VAL A 40 1.07 -16.29 1.24
C VAL A 40 1.14 -17.51 2.18
N VAL A 41 0.60 -17.39 3.40
CA VAL A 41 0.55 -18.50 4.37
C VAL A 41 -0.34 -19.64 3.87
N ALA A 42 -1.49 -19.33 3.27
CA ALA A 42 -2.41 -20.32 2.74
C ALA A 42 -1.89 -21.04 1.48
N GLY A 43 -0.71 -20.65 0.96
CA GLY A 43 -0.19 -21.17 -0.31
C GLY A 43 -1.09 -20.84 -1.51
N LYS A 44 -2.01 -19.88 -1.34
CA LYS A 44 -2.98 -19.43 -2.35
C LYS A 44 -2.44 -18.30 -3.21
N MET A 45 -1.13 -18.06 -3.19
CA MET A 45 -0.52 -17.11 -4.11
C MET A 45 -0.74 -17.67 -5.53
N LEU A 46 -1.72 -17.09 -6.22
CA LEU A 46 -2.11 -17.34 -7.61
C LEU A 46 -2.74 -18.71 -7.91
N SER A 47 -4.02 -18.90 -7.55
CA SER A 47 -4.86 -19.93 -8.22
C SER A 47 -6.22 -19.45 -8.72
N SER A 48 -6.55 -18.18 -8.58
CA SER A 48 -7.69 -17.58 -9.28
C SER A 48 -7.20 -16.83 -10.49
N ILE A 49 -6.65 -17.57 -11.47
CA ILE A 49 -6.66 -17.12 -12.86
C ILE A 49 -8.13 -17.07 -13.22
N VAL A 50 -8.80 -15.96 -12.90
CA VAL A 50 -10.00 -15.62 -13.65
C VAL A 50 -9.46 -15.31 -15.03
N LYS A 51 -9.61 -16.27 -15.95
CA LYS A 51 -9.48 -16.05 -17.39
C LYS A 51 -10.55 -15.03 -17.79
N LEU A 52 -10.35 -13.77 -17.41
CA LEU A 52 -11.22 -12.67 -17.82
C LEU A 52 -10.80 -12.30 -19.22
N ALA A 53 -11.79 -12.15 -20.10
CA ALA A 53 -11.63 -11.90 -21.52
C ALA A 53 -10.86 -10.60 -21.84
N ASN A 54 -10.56 -9.75 -20.84
CA ASN A 54 -9.76 -8.54 -20.99
C ASN A 54 -9.05 -8.17 -19.66
N PRO A 55 -7.77 -8.55 -19.46
CA PRO A 55 -7.04 -8.29 -18.21
C PRO A 55 -6.88 -6.80 -17.90
N ASP A 56 -6.73 -5.95 -18.91
CA ASP A 56 -6.56 -4.51 -18.71
C ASP A 56 -7.82 -3.85 -18.15
N LYS A 57 -9.00 -4.25 -18.64
CA LYS A 57 -10.27 -3.75 -18.10
C LYS A 57 -10.43 -4.10 -16.61
N VAL A 58 -9.95 -5.28 -16.20
CA VAL A 58 -9.99 -5.73 -14.80
C VAL A 58 -9.01 -4.92 -13.95
N LYS A 59 -7.78 -4.72 -14.43
CA LYS A 59 -6.79 -3.86 -13.76
C LYS A 59 -7.34 -2.44 -13.54
N ARG A 60 -7.98 -1.86 -14.55
CA ARG A 60 -8.64 -0.54 -14.46
C ARG A 60 -9.77 -0.53 -13.43
N GLN A 61 -10.65 -1.53 -13.43
CA GLN A 61 -11.73 -1.61 -12.45
C GLN A 61 -11.19 -1.72 -11.02
N MET A 62 -10.21 -2.60 -10.78
CA MET A 62 -9.59 -2.76 -9.46
C MET A 62 -8.93 -1.46 -8.96
N ARG A 63 -8.31 -0.70 -9.85
CA ARG A 63 -7.72 0.60 -9.53
C ARG A 63 -8.80 1.64 -9.16
N LYS A 64 -9.91 1.67 -9.90
CA LYS A 64 -11.08 2.50 -9.55
C LYS A 64 -11.66 2.13 -8.19
N ASP A 65 -11.80 0.83 -7.93
CA ASP A 65 -12.31 0.32 -6.66
C ASP A 65 -11.37 0.70 -5.50
N PHE A 66 -10.06 0.60 -5.71
CA PHE A 66 -9.05 1.04 -4.74
C PHE A 66 -9.15 2.55 -4.45
N LEU A 67 -9.19 3.40 -5.47
CA LEU A 67 -9.33 4.84 -5.31
C LEU A 67 -10.66 5.20 -4.62
N TRP A 68 -11.73 4.50 -4.94
CA TRP A 68 -13.02 4.70 -4.27
C TRP A 68 -12.94 4.38 -2.78
N VAL A 69 -12.34 3.23 -2.42
CA VAL A 69 -12.18 2.76 -1.04
C VAL A 69 -11.38 3.75 -0.18
N VAL A 70 -10.26 4.26 -0.70
CA VAL A 70 -9.38 5.20 0.02
C VAL A 70 -10.08 6.51 0.34
N ASN A 71 -11.03 6.93 -0.50
CA ASN A 71 -11.80 8.16 -0.30
C ASN A 71 -13.06 7.98 0.56
N GLN A 72 -13.36 6.78 1.08
CA GLN A 72 -14.51 6.57 1.97
C GLN A 72 -14.15 6.74 3.45
N PRO A 73 -15.03 7.34 4.28
CA PRO A 73 -14.86 7.36 5.74
C PRO A 73 -14.82 5.94 6.32
N ILE A 74 -13.78 5.61 7.09
CA ILE A 74 -13.60 4.28 7.70
C ILE A 74 -14.74 3.91 8.65
N SER A 75 -15.28 4.89 9.40
CA SER A 75 -16.29 4.66 10.44
C SER A 75 -17.59 4.05 9.89
N GLU A 76 -17.90 4.29 8.62
CA GLU A 76 -19.18 3.87 8.00
C GLU A 76 -19.02 2.67 7.06
N SER A 77 -17.80 2.38 6.59
CA SER A 77 -17.57 1.45 5.48
C SER A 77 -16.54 0.34 5.74
N LYS A 78 -16.07 0.16 6.98
CA LYS A 78 -14.93 -0.74 7.31
C LYS A 78 -15.05 -2.17 6.75
N GLU A 79 -16.25 -2.77 6.77
CA GLU A 79 -16.46 -4.13 6.28
C GLU A 79 -16.50 -4.21 4.75
N ILE A 80 -17.08 -3.20 4.10
CA ILE A 80 -17.07 -3.03 2.64
C ILE A 80 -15.63 -2.78 2.17
N GLN A 81 -14.90 -1.90 2.84
CA GLN A 81 -13.49 -1.60 2.56
C GLN A 81 -12.63 -2.85 2.72
N ARG A 82 -12.81 -3.66 3.78
CA ARG A 82 -12.10 -4.95 3.91
C ARG A 82 -12.39 -5.90 2.76
N ARG A 83 -13.66 -6.04 2.37
CA ARG A 83 -14.05 -6.93 1.27
C ARG A 83 -13.47 -6.47 -0.06
N LEU A 84 -13.54 -5.18 -0.36
CA LEU A 84 -13.00 -4.61 -1.60
C LEU A 84 -11.47 -4.67 -1.59
N LEU A 85 -10.81 -4.29 -0.49
CA LEU A 85 -9.36 -4.46 -0.36
C LEU A 85 -8.95 -5.91 -0.51
N TRP A 86 -9.70 -6.88 0.02
CA TRP A 86 -9.42 -8.29 -0.20
C TRP A 86 -9.47 -8.65 -1.68
N GLN A 87 -10.52 -8.25 -2.40
CA GLN A 87 -10.63 -8.48 -3.84
C GLN A 87 -9.47 -7.81 -4.60
N VAL A 88 -9.19 -6.56 -4.30
CA VAL A 88 -8.12 -5.77 -4.90
C VAL A 88 -6.73 -6.36 -4.59
N SER A 89 -6.53 -6.94 -3.40
CA SER A 89 -5.26 -7.52 -2.92
C SER A 89 -4.93 -8.86 -3.56
N GLU A 90 -5.93 -9.60 -4.05
CA GLU A 90 -5.74 -10.95 -4.62
C GLU A 90 -5.40 -10.95 -6.11
N TYR A 91 -5.50 -9.81 -6.80
CA TYR A 91 -5.20 -9.71 -8.23
C TYR A 91 -3.75 -9.26 -8.50
N GLU A 92 -3.16 -9.79 -9.58
CA GLU A 92 -1.80 -9.45 -10.05
C GLU A 92 -1.58 -7.96 -10.33
N TRP A 93 -2.65 -7.17 -10.46
CA TRP A 93 -2.56 -5.75 -10.76
C TRP A 93 -1.73 -4.97 -9.73
N LEU A 94 -1.62 -5.46 -8.49
CA LEU A 94 -0.79 -4.83 -7.45
C LEU A 94 0.69 -5.19 -7.52
N ILE A 95 1.10 -6.24 -8.23
CA ILE A 95 2.50 -6.70 -8.21
C ILE A 95 3.43 -5.64 -8.79
N GLU A 96 3.15 -5.21 -10.02
CA GLU A 96 3.95 -4.20 -10.72
C GLU A 96 3.92 -2.82 -10.02
N PRO A 97 2.76 -2.26 -9.62
CA PRO A 97 2.70 -1.06 -8.82
C PRO A 97 3.45 -1.18 -7.49
N ARG A 98 3.27 -2.29 -6.76
CA ARG A 98 3.97 -2.51 -5.48
C ARG A 98 5.47 -2.46 -5.68
N ASP A 99 6.01 -3.14 -6.69
CA ASP A 99 7.45 -3.20 -6.92
C ASP A 99 7.99 -1.82 -7.34
N TYR A 100 7.24 -1.07 -8.16
CA TYR A 100 7.55 0.33 -8.50
C TYR A 100 7.57 1.23 -7.26
N ILE A 101 6.55 1.12 -6.39
CA ILE A 101 6.48 1.91 -5.15
C ILE A 101 7.61 1.55 -4.19
N LEU A 102 7.91 0.26 -4.01
CA LEU A 102 9.01 -0.20 -3.16
C LEU A 102 10.34 0.39 -3.61
N GLU A 103 10.61 0.43 -4.92
CA GLU A 103 11.83 1.06 -5.43
C GLU A 103 11.86 2.55 -5.12
N GLY A 104 10.77 3.27 -5.43
CA GLY A 104 10.67 4.71 -5.17
C GLY A 104 10.74 5.08 -3.69
N MET A 105 10.29 4.21 -2.79
CA MET A 105 10.39 4.44 -1.34
C MET A 105 11.86 4.59 -0.87
N LYS A 106 12.82 3.97 -1.57
CA LYS A 106 14.24 4.07 -1.21
C LYS A 106 14.77 5.50 -1.31
N ASP A 107 14.17 6.31 -2.19
CA ASP A 107 14.55 7.70 -2.42
C ASP A 107 13.91 8.66 -1.40
N TYR A 108 13.07 8.16 -0.48
CA TYR A 108 12.43 8.98 0.55
C TYR A 108 13.40 9.36 1.67
N GLY A 109 14.18 10.41 1.44
CA GLY A 109 15.13 10.93 2.42
C GLY A 109 16.07 9.86 2.98
N ASN A 110 16.50 10.05 4.23
CA ASN A 110 17.44 9.11 4.87
C ASN A 110 16.76 7.82 5.38
N SER A 111 15.44 7.85 5.59
CA SER A 111 14.69 6.72 6.15
C SER A 111 14.13 5.78 5.08
N GLY A 112 14.13 6.20 3.81
CA GLY A 112 13.59 5.44 2.67
C GLY A 112 14.09 4.00 2.57
N PRO A 113 15.40 3.74 2.59
CA PRO A 113 15.93 2.37 2.54
C PRO A 113 15.49 1.51 3.72
N ILE A 114 15.28 2.12 4.89
CA ILE A 114 14.77 1.44 6.09
C ILE A 114 13.30 1.07 5.90
N TYR A 115 12.49 1.98 5.36
CA TYR A 115 11.08 1.73 5.08
C TYR A 115 10.88 0.62 4.06
N HIS A 116 11.62 0.67 2.94
CA HIS A 116 11.64 -0.41 1.95
C HIS A 116 11.91 -1.75 2.64
N LYS A 117 12.98 -1.83 3.44
CA LYS A 117 13.38 -3.07 4.12
C LYS A 117 12.32 -3.57 5.11
N ILE A 118 11.66 -2.66 5.83
CA ILE A 118 10.55 -3.02 6.72
C ILE A 118 9.39 -3.62 5.93
N ILE A 119 8.97 -2.99 4.83
CA ILE A 119 7.86 -3.52 4.02
C ILE A 119 8.22 -4.89 3.44
N THR A 120 9.40 -5.03 2.82
CA THR A 120 9.80 -6.29 2.22
C THR A 120 9.94 -7.39 3.27
N ASP A 121 10.71 -7.14 4.34
CA ASP A 121 11.14 -8.21 5.24
C ASP A 121 10.12 -8.55 6.33
N TYR A 122 9.29 -7.59 6.72
CA TYR A 122 8.27 -7.79 7.76
C TYR A 122 6.91 -8.17 7.17
N TYR A 123 6.49 -7.52 6.08
CA TYR A 123 5.10 -7.65 5.59
C TYR A 123 4.98 -8.58 4.37
N LEU A 124 5.94 -8.56 3.44
CA LEU A 124 5.78 -9.22 2.15
C LEU A 124 6.40 -10.62 2.06
N ARG A 125 7.51 -10.87 2.77
CA ARG A 125 8.18 -12.18 2.77
C ARG A 125 7.30 -13.30 3.32
N LYS A 126 7.56 -14.53 2.87
CA LYS A 126 6.95 -15.75 3.46
C LYS A 126 7.58 -16.07 4.81
N ASP A 127 8.90 -15.94 4.90
CA ASP A 127 9.75 -16.10 6.09
C ASP A 127 9.96 -14.75 6.80
N ARG A 128 8.87 -14.13 7.25
CA ARG A 128 8.89 -12.77 7.80
C ARG A 128 9.84 -12.64 8.98
N LYS A 129 10.59 -11.54 9.00
CA LYS A 129 11.42 -11.18 10.15
C LYS A 129 10.54 -10.67 11.29
N THR A 130 10.92 -11.01 12.52
CA THR A 130 10.32 -10.40 13.70
C THR A 130 10.82 -8.97 13.89
N VAL A 131 10.11 -8.21 14.73
CA VAL A 131 10.55 -6.85 15.11
C VAL A 131 11.95 -6.89 15.74
N ASP A 132 12.27 -7.91 16.53
CA ASP A 132 13.58 -8.04 17.17
C ASP A 132 14.69 -8.36 16.17
N GLN A 133 14.40 -9.19 15.16
CA GLN A 133 15.35 -9.47 14.08
C GLN A 133 15.66 -8.21 13.27
N LEU A 134 14.63 -7.43 12.91
CA LEU A 134 14.80 -6.15 12.21
C LEU A 134 15.53 -5.11 13.06
N ALA A 135 15.19 -5.02 14.35
CA ALA A 135 15.86 -4.13 15.30
C ALA A 135 17.35 -4.42 15.36
N LYS A 136 17.72 -5.70 15.48
CA LYS A 136 19.13 -6.14 15.50
C LYS A 136 19.84 -5.84 14.18
N GLU A 137 19.20 -6.12 13.06
CA GLU A 137 19.81 -5.97 11.73
C GLU A 137 20.00 -4.51 11.32
N LEU A 138 19.04 -3.65 11.66
CA LEU A 138 19.04 -2.24 11.31
C LEU A 138 19.70 -1.35 12.38
N GLY A 139 20.12 -1.93 13.52
CA GLY A 139 20.76 -1.19 14.61
C GLY A 139 19.81 -0.27 15.38
N PHE A 140 18.53 -0.61 15.47
CA PHE A 140 17.50 0.18 16.16
C PHE A 140 16.99 -0.52 17.41
N SER A 141 16.38 0.25 18.32
CA SER A 141 15.56 -0.34 19.38
C SER A 141 14.24 -0.86 18.83
N ARG A 142 13.63 -1.83 19.53
CA ARG A 142 12.30 -2.38 19.18
C ARG A 142 11.25 -1.28 19.01
N ALA A 143 11.21 -0.32 19.94
CA ALA A 143 10.28 0.81 19.90
C ALA A 143 10.51 1.71 18.66
N SER A 144 11.77 1.88 18.24
CA SER A 144 12.09 2.65 17.03
C SER A 144 11.62 1.93 15.78
N ILE A 145 11.75 0.60 15.72
CA ILE A 145 11.20 -0.20 14.61
C ILE A 145 9.68 -0.10 14.55
N GLU A 146 8.96 -0.12 15.69
CA GLU A 146 7.50 0.03 15.68
C GLU A 146 7.06 1.41 15.13
N ASN A 147 7.82 2.48 15.43
CA ASN A 147 7.57 3.80 14.83
C ASN A 147 7.87 3.79 13.33
N LYS A 148 9.03 3.27 12.92
CA LYS A 148 9.44 3.17 11.51
C LYS A 148 8.51 2.28 10.69
N LYS A 149 7.86 1.27 11.30
CA LYS A 149 6.80 0.47 10.68
C LYS A 149 5.59 1.32 10.33
N ARG A 150 5.07 2.12 11.27
CA ARG A 150 3.93 3.01 10.99
C ARG A 150 4.25 3.99 9.86
N GLU A 151 5.43 4.59 9.92
CA GLU A 151 5.92 5.49 8.87
C GLU A 151 6.01 4.79 7.51
N ALA A 152 6.62 3.60 7.45
CA ALA A 152 6.76 2.82 6.22
C ALA A 152 5.41 2.47 5.60
N ILE A 153 4.43 2.08 6.43
CA ILE A 153 3.09 1.75 5.98
C ILE A 153 2.41 2.96 5.37
N LYS A 154 2.42 4.11 6.07
CA LYS A 154 1.82 5.34 5.56
C LYS A 154 2.47 5.79 4.25
N LEU A 155 3.80 5.77 4.20
CA LEU A 155 4.53 6.13 2.98
C LEU A 155 4.15 5.20 1.80
N PHE A 156 4.07 3.89 2.05
CA PHE A 156 3.66 2.94 1.02
C PHE A 156 2.23 3.21 0.54
N GLY A 157 1.29 3.41 1.46
CA GLY A 157 -0.12 3.67 1.17
C GLY A 157 -0.33 4.91 0.30
N ILE A 158 0.23 6.05 0.72
CA ILE A 158 0.10 7.28 -0.05
C ILE A 158 0.78 7.21 -1.41
N MET A 159 1.92 6.52 -1.52
CA MET A 159 2.61 6.33 -2.79
C MET A 159 1.81 5.42 -3.74
N MET A 160 1.17 4.37 -3.22
CA MET A 160 0.24 3.52 -3.97
C MET A 160 -0.99 4.30 -4.46
N TYR A 161 -1.56 5.15 -3.60
CA TYR A 161 -2.66 6.05 -3.99
C TYR A 161 -2.27 6.95 -5.15
N ARG A 162 -1.15 7.65 -5.04
CA ARG A 162 -0.69 8.58 -6.09
C ARG A 162 -0.49 7.88 -7.42
N TYR A 163 0.15 6.71 -7.41
CA TYR A 163 0.30 5.89 -8.62
C TYR A 163 -1.05 5.50 -9.22
N ALA A 164 -1.99 5.03 -8.40
CA ALA A 164 -3.31 4.65 -8.87
C ALA A 164 -4.07 5.85 -9.46
N TYR A 165 -3.95 7.03 -8.83
CA TYR A 165 -4.58 8.25 -9.29
C TYR A 165 -4.00 8.72 -10.62
N GLU A 166 -2.67 8.81 -10.74
CA GLU A 166 -1.96 9.22 -11.96
C GLU A 166 -2.33 8.31 -13.15
N LYS A 167 -2.33 6.99 -12.94
CA LYS A 167 -2.70 6.04 -13.99
C LYS A 167 -4.16 6.13 -14.42
N GLU A 168 -5.05 6.52 -13.52
CA GLU A 168 -6.45 6.74 -13.87
C GLU A 168 -6.64 8.01 -14.71
N GLN A 169 -5.91 9.09 -14.40
CA GLN A 169 -5.92 10.30 -15.22
C GLN A 169 -5.35 10.05 -16.62
N GLU A 170 -4.21 9.35 -16.72
CA GLU A 170 -3.60 8.98 -18.02
C GLU A 170 -4.57 8.18 -18.91
N ASP A 171 -5.35 7.28 -18.33
CA ASP A 171 -6.33 6.48 -19.07
C ASP A 171 -7.54 7.32 -19.52
N ALA A 172 -8.03 8.23 -18.67
CA ALA A 172 -9.12 9.14 -19.01
C ALA A 172 -8.74 10.11 -20.15
N GLU A 173 -7.51 10.62 -20.15
CA GLU A 173 -7.00 11.49 -21.23
C GLU A 173 -6.91 10.76 -22.57
N LYS A 174 -6.46 9.51 -22.57
CA LYS A 174 -6.39 8.68 -23.79
C LYS A 174 -7.79 8.40 -24.37
N GLU A 175 -8.77 8.14 -23.51
CA GLU A 175 -10.16 7.92 -23.93
C GLU A 175 -10.78 9.17 -24.56
N ASN A 176 -10.50 10.36 -24.00
CA ASN A 176 -10.96 11.64 -24.55
C ASN A 176 -10.29 11.99 -25.89
N ASN A 177 -9.01 11.65 -26.07
CA ASN A 177 -8.27 11.90 -27.31
C ASN A 177 -8.59 10.92 -28.45
N THR A 178 -9.27 9.80 -28.17
CA THR A 178 -9.67 8.82 -29.20
C THR A 178 -11.04 9.16 -29.82
N HIS A 179 -11.78 10.10 -29.21
CA HIS A 179 -13.12 10.53 -29.65
C HIS A 179 -13.13 11.93 -30.30
N ASN A 180 -11.96 12.53 -30.53
CA ASN A 180 -11.76 13.75 -31.34
C ASN A 180 -11.01 13.41 -32.63
#